data_AF-A0A502F808-F1
#
_entry.id   AF-A0A502F808-F1
#
_cell.length_a   1.000
_cell.length_b   1.000
_cell.length_c   1.000
_cell.angle_alpha   90.00
_cell.angle_beta   90.00
_cell.angle_gamma   90.00
#
_symmetry.space_group_name_H-M   'P 1'
#
loop_
_entity.id
_entity.type
_entity.pdbx_description
1 polymer ?
#
loop_
_entity_poly.entity_id
_entity_poly.type
_entity_poly.pdbx_seq_one_letter_code
_entity_poly.pdbx_strand_id
1 'polypeptide(L)'
;METEEEKILKEDEKNIFYEQQQALRNVFEKLDMSKVAFVGGIADYINLRDYYDMPVNDLDIIYEDEAVLSPIQEEDGITRFYSRFYNKGKEVLVSEYFVNNRNVHTDYYKRVFSEIRLTQSPLLGQMVWHATFNEMKEFHNTQIPEVTSQVMGHKYEWKRLYKHSKKASLYNNVCYLQEKQLLQTLKK
;
A
#
# COMPACT_ATOMS: atom_id res chain seq x y z
N MET A 1 -29.11 12.83 -0.25
CA MET A 1 -28.06 12.84 0.77
C MET A 1 -27.08 11.79 0.34
N GLU A 2 -25.81 12.17 0.16
CA GLU A 2 -24.78 11.26 -0.34
C GLU A 2 -24.42 10.22 0.72
N THR A 3 -24.32 8.95 0.35
CA THR A 3 -23.92 7.86 1.26
C THR A 3 -22.43 7.94 1.58
N GLU A 4 -22.00 7.28 2.65
CA GLU A 4 -20.57 7.22 2.99
C GLU A 4 -19.75 6.52 1.89
N GLU A 5 -20.32 5.47 1.30
CA GLU A 5 -19.72 4.74 0.18
C GLU A 5 -19.54 5.62 -1.07
N GLU A 6 -20.53 6.47 -1.39
CA GLU A 6 -20.45 7.41 -2.50
C GLU A 6 -19.35 8.47 -2.29
N LYS A 7 -19.20 8.97 -1.06
CA LYS A 7 -18.14 9.93 -0.73
C LYS A 7 -16.75 9.31 -0.88
N ILE A 8 -16.57 8.10 -0.33
CA ILE A 8 -15.29 7.38 -0.42
C ILE A 8 -14.92 7.13 -1.87
N LEU A 9 -15.88 6.67 -2.70
CA LEU A 9 -15.62 6.46 -4.12
C LEU A 9 -15.16 7.73 -4.82
N LYS A 10 -15.81 8.88 -4.57
CA LYS A 10 -15.39 10.16 -5.15
C LYS A 10 -14.00 10.59 -4.67
N GLU A 11 -13.68 10.33 -3.41
CA GLU A 11 -12.36 10.64 -2.86
C GLU A 11 -11.28 9.76 -3.47
N ASP A 12 -11.56 8.46 -3.64
CA ASP A 12 -10.69 7.51 -4.33
C ASP A 12 -10.46 7.95 -5.79
N GLU A 13 -11.53 8.35 -6.51
CA GLU A 13 -11.43 8.82 -7.90
C GLU A 13 -10.67 10.14 -8.04
N LYS A 14 -10.69 11.00 -7.01
CA LYS A 14 -9.91 12.25 -6.96
C LYS A 14 -8.42 11.98 -6.69
N ASN A 15 -8.11 11.07 -5.77
CA ASN A 15 -6.77 10.90 -5.21
C ASN A 15 -5.96 9.78 -5.87
N ILE A 16 -6.61 8.87 -6.60
CA ILE A 16 -5.96 7.82 -7.39
C ILE A 16 -6.00 8.25 -8.84
N PHE A 17 -4.85 8.34 -9.51
CA PHE A 17 -4.84 8.70 -10.94
C PHE A 17 -5.55 7.64 -11.78
N TYR A 18 -6.12 8.07 -12.90
CA TYR A 18 -6.95 7.23 -13.76
C TYR A 18 -6.29 5.91 -14.14
N GLU A 19 -5.00 5.93 -14.50
CA GLU A 19 -4.28 4.72 -14.89
C GLU A 19 -4.16 3.72 -13.74
N GLN A 20 -3.86 4.19 -12.53
CA GLN A 20 -3.86 3.37 -11.31
C GLN A 20 -5.25 2.84 -10.97
N GLN A 21 -6.32 3.61 -11.21
CA GLN A 21 -7.68 3.13 -11.04
C GLN A 21 -7.98 1.96 -11.99
N GLN A 22 -7.55 2.04 -13.26
CA GLN A 22 -7.73 0.94 -14.21
C GLN A 22 -6.90 -0.29 -13.84
N ALA A 23 -5.66 -0.10 -13.37
CA ALA A 23 -4.83 -1.20 -12.88
C ALA A 23 -5.45 -1.90 -11.66
N LEU A 24 -6.02 -1.13 -10.71
CA LEU A 24 -6.76 -1.68 -9.58
C LEU A 24 -8.01 -2.44 -10.02
N ARG A 25 -8.78 -1.90 -10.97
CA ARG A 25 -9.95 -2.61 -11.53
C ARG A 25 -9.54 -3.92 -12.22
N ASN A 26 -8.45 -3.92 -12.98
CA ASN A 26 -7.88 -5.13 -13.58
C ASN A 26 -7.52 -6.17 -12.51
N VAL A 27 -6.91 -5.75 -11.40
CA VAL A 27 -6.65 -6.63 -10.24
C VAL A 27 -7.95 -7.17 -9.65
N PHE A 28 -8.94 -6.31 -9.42
CA PHE A 28 -10.23 -6.70 -8.82
C PHE A 28 -11.01 -7.70 -9.66
N GLU A 29 -10.93 -7.58 -10.99
CA GLU A 29 -11.62 -8.45 -11.94
C GLU A 29 -10.93 -9.81 -12.08
N LYS A 30 -9.59 -9.84 -12.00
CA LYS A 30 -8.80 -11.04 -12.30
C LYS A 30 -8.40 -11.87 -11.09
N LEU A 31 -8.20 -11.23 -9.93
CA LEU A 31 -7.67 -11.90 -8.75
C LEU A 31 -8.77 -12.25 -7.74
N ASP A 32 -8.58 -13.36 -7.03
CA ASP A 32 -9.37 -13.68 -5.85
C ASP A 32 -9.01 -12.73 -4.71
N MET A 33 -9.87 -11.73 -4.50
CA MET A 33 -9.67 -10.69 -3.48
C MET A 33 -9.68 -11.21 -2.04
N SER A 34 -10.07 -12.46 -1.80
CA SER A 34 -9.91 -13.09 -0.48
C SER A 34 -8.49 -13.58 -0.21
N LYS A 35 -7.65 -13.71 -1.25
CA LYS A 35 -6.29 -14.25 -1.20
C LYS A 35 -5.19 -13.23 -1.48
N VAL A 36 -5.56 -11.98 -1.66
CA VAL A 36 -4.64 -10.86 -1.83
C VAL A 36 -4.94 -9.77 -0.82
N ALA A 37 -3.93 -9.00 -0.45
CA ALA A 37 -4.11 -7.80 0.35
C ALA A 37 -3.18 -6.68 -0.10
N PHE A 38 -3.65 -5.45 -0.01
CA PHE A 38 -2.87 -4.28 -0.36
C PHE A 38 -1.93 -3.88 0.78
N VAL A 39 -0.69 -3.55 0.42
CA VAL A 39 0.31 -2.98 1.33
C VAL A 39 0.86 -1.69 0.71
N GLY A 40 1.90 -1.12 1.31
CA GLY A 40 2.63 0.00 0.71
C GLY A 40 1.72 1.19 0.37
N GLY A 41 1.83 1.70 -0.86
CA GLY A 41 1.17 2.94 -1.30
C GLY A 41 -0.35 2.94 -1.13
N ILE A 42 -1.03 1.85 -1.46
CA ILE A 42 -2.49 1.72 -1.33
C ILE A 42 -2.90 1.62 0.15
N ALA A 43 -2.22 0.79 0.93
CA ALA A 43 -2.55 0.67 2.35
C ALA A 43 -2.31 1.99 3.09
N ASP A 44 -1.26 2.72 2.72
CA ASP A 44 -1.04 4.08 3.24
C ASP A 44 -2.16 5.03 2.91
N TYR A 45 -2.64 5.02 1.67
CA TYR A 45 -3.74 5.86 1.25
C TYR A 45 -5.01 5.53 2.05
N ILE A 46 -5.42 4.28 2.11
CA ILE A 46 -6.62 3.86 2.85
C ILE A 46 -6.53 4.25 4.33
N ASN A 47 -5.37 4.04 4.97
CA ASN A 47 -5.20 4.33 6.40
C ASN A 47 -5.12 5.83 6.73
N LEU A 48 -4.83 6.69 5.74
CA LEU A 48 -4.53 8.11 5.97
C LEU A 48 -5.43 9.08 5.20
N ARG A 49 -6.31 8.61 4.29
CA ARG A 49 -7.15 9.47 3.45
C ARG A 49 -8.05 10.42 4.25
N ASP A 50 -8.60 9.96 5.37
CA ASP A 50 -9.42 10.78 6.27
C ASP A 50 -8.65 11.94 6.93
N TYR A 51 -7.31 11.92 6.87
CA TYR A 51 -6.43 12.90 7.50
C TYR A 51 -5.68 13.78 6.49
N TYR A 52 -5.39 13.25 5.30
CA TYR A 52 -4.50 13.88 4.33
C TYR A 52 -4.93 13.58 2.88
N ASP A 53 -4.92 14.61 2.02
CA ASP A 53 -4.96 14.42 0.57
C ASP A 53 -3.65 13.72 0.13
N MET A 54 -3.75 12.43 -0.21
CA MET A 54 -2.61 11.57 -0.50
C MET A 54 -2.75 10.85 -1.83
N PRO A 55 -1.92 11.18 -2.84
CA PRO A 55 -1.93 10.45 -4.09
C PRO A 55 -1.31 9.06 -3.95
N VAL A 56 -1.89 8.10 -4.66
CA VAL A 56 -1.32 6.76 -4.86
C VAL A 56 -0.51 6.76 -6.15
N ASN A 57 0.74 6.28 -6.08
CA ASN A 57 1.62 6.23 -7.25
C ASN A 57 2.02 4.79 -7.63
N ASP A 58 2.18 3.92 -6.63
CA ASP A 58 2.61 2.53 -6.72
C ASP A 58 1.53 1.58 -6.17
N LEU A 59 1.44 0.38 -6.75
CA LEU A 59 0.59 -0.70 -6.29
C LEU A 59 1.46 -1.81 -5.71
N ASP A 60 1.32 -2.04 -4.40
CA ASP A 60 2.00 -3.12 -3.70
C ASP A 60 0.94 -4.09 -3.17
N ILE A 61 1.03 -5.35 -3.57
CA ILE A 61 0.08 -6.41 -3.22
C ILE A 61 0.84 -7.57 -2.58
N ILE A 62 0.29 -8.13 -1.52
CA ILE A 62 0.72 -9.41 -0.99
C ILE A 62 -0.27 -10.50 -1.40
N TYR A 63 0.23 -11.71 -1.62
CA TYR A 63 -0.58 -12.86 -2.02
C TYR A 63 -0.24 -14.10 -1.17
N GLU A 64 -1.24 -14.95 -0.97
CA GLU A 64 -1.11 -16.20 -0.21
C GLU A 64 -0.34 -17.28 -1.00
N ASP A 65 -0.77 -17.53 -2.23
CA ASP A 65 -0.20 -18.54 -3.11
C ASP A 65 0.00 -17.99 -4.54
N GLU A 66 1.03 -18.47 -5.25
CA GLU A 66 1.38 -17.94 -6.57
C GLU A 66 0.32 -18.28 -7.63
N ALA A 67 -0.47 -19.34 -7.43
CA ALA A 67 -1.51 -19.72 -8.38
C ALA A 67 -2.62 -18.66 -8.46
N VAL A 68 -2.81 -17.85 -7.42
CA VAL A 68 -3.67 -16.66 -7.44
C VAL A 68 -3.28 -15.70 -8.57
N LEU A 69 -2.00 -15.59 -8.89
CA LEU A 69 -1.50 -14.63 -9.89
C LEU A 69 -1.55 -15.18 -11.33
N SER A 70 -1.99 -16.42 -11.53
CA SER A 70 -2.03 -17.04 -12.87
C SER A 70 -2.81 -16.20 -13.90
N PRO A 71 -4.00 -15.62 -13.58
CA PRO A 71 -4.73 -14.78 -14.53
C PRO A 71 -3.94 -13.54 -14.98
N ILE A 72 -3.21 -12.90 -14.06
CA ILE A 72 -2.34 -11.76 -14.39
C ILE A 72 -1.13 -12.22 -15.22
N GLN A 73 -0.52 -13.35 -14.85
CA GLN A 73 0.61 -13.93 -15.57
C GLN A 73 0.27 -14.28 -17.02
N GLU A 74 -0.93 -14.80 -17.27
CA GLU A 74 -1.38 -15.24 -18.59
C GLU A 74 -1.77 -14.07 -19.51
N GLU A 75 -2.39 -13.03 -18.96
CA GLU A 75 -2.93 -11.92 -19.76
C GLU A 75 -2.02 -10.69 -19.82
N ASP A 76 -1.42 -10.30 -18.69
CA ASP A 76 -0.64 -9.06 -18.55
C ASP A 76 0.87 -9.34 -18.49
N GLY A 77 1.23 -10.56 -18.10
CA GLY A 77 2.61 -10.99 -17.89
C GLY A 77 3.15 -10.58 -16.53
N ILE A 78 3.98 -11.46 -15.95
CA ILE A 78 4.71 -11.19 -14.72
C ILE A 78 6.21 -11.42 -14.97
N THR A 79 7.01 -10.47 -14.52
CA THR A 79 8.48 -10.56 -14.48
C THR A 79 8.95 -10.77 -13.05
N ARG A 80 9.87 -11.70 -12.87
CA ARG A 80 10.40 -12.11 -11.58
C ARG A 80 11.72 -11.41 -11.30
N PHE A 81 11.77 -10.62 -10.22
CA PHE A 81 12.96 -9.90 -9.80
C PHE A 81 13.45 -10.35 -8.43
N TYR A 82 14.78 -10.38 -8.28
CA TYR A 82 15.38 -10.56 -6.97
C TYR A 82 15.54 -9.21 -6.27
N SER A 83 14.73 -8.96 -5.25
CA SER A 83 14.84 -7.74 -4.46
C SER A 83 16.10 -7.79 -3.60
N ARG A 84 16.97 -6.81 -3.79
CA ARG A 84 18.18 -6.59 -2.95
C ARG A 84 17.87 -5.79 -1.68
N PHE A 85 16.60 -5.43 -1.49
CA PHE A 85 16.17 -4.34 -0.63
C PHE A 85 15.24 -4.77 0.51
N TYR A 86 14.70 -6.00 0.46
CA TYR A 86 13.85 -6.55 1.50
C TYR A 86 14.44 -7.85 2.04
N ASN A 87 14.57 -7.93 3.37
CA ASN A 87 15.24 -9.07 4.04
C ASN A 87 14.34 -10.32 4.16
N LYS A 88 13.02 -10.17 4.01
CA LYS A 88 12.03 -11.26 4.04
C LYS A 88 11.47 -11.50 2.64
N GLY A 89 11.81 -12.64 2.03
CA GLY A 89 11.45 -12.97 0.66
C GLY A 89 12.34 -12.21 -0.33
N LYS A 90 13.27 -12.92 -0.98
CA LYS A 90 14.25 -12.30 -1.89
C LYS A 90 13.66 -11.94 -3.25
N GLU A 91 12.34 -12.03 -3.40
CA GLU A 91 11.69 -12.11 -4.69
C GLU A 91 10.44 -11.25 -4.71
N VAL A 92 10.32 -10.47 -5.77
CA VAL A 92 9.15 -9.68 -6.11
C VAL A 92 8.73 -10.07 -7.53
N LEU A 93 7.44 -10.29 -7.68
CA LEU A 93 6.81 -10.52 -8.98
C LEU A 93 6.21 -9.20 -9.43
N VAL A 94 6.47 -8.81 -10.67
CA VAL A 94 6.09 -7.49 -11.20
C VAL A 94 5.21 -7.69 -12.40
N SER A 95 4.03 -7.05 -12.41
CA SER A 95 3.27 -6.86 -13.66
C SER A 95 3.33 -5.39 -14.10
N GLU A 96 3.32 -5.20 -15.41
CA GLU A 96 3.25 -3.88 -16.04
C GLU A 96 1.91 -3.75 -16.76
N TYR A 97 1.01 -2.94 -16.21
CA TYR A 97 -0.31 -2.73 -16.79
C TYR A 97 -0.33 -1.43 -17.60
N PHE A 98 -0.60 -1.52 -18.90
CA PHE A 98 -0.55 -0.37 -19.81
C PHE A 98 -1.93 0.23 -20.04
N VAL A 99 -2.07 1.51 -19.69
CA VAL A 99 -3.29 2.31 -19.88
C VAL A 99 -2.89 3.59 -20.59
N ASN A 100 -3.48 3.87 -21.76
CA ASN A 100 -3.18 5.09 -22.53
C ASN A 100 -1.67 5.33 -22.76
N ASN A 101 -0.91 4.27 -23.08
CA ASN A 101 0.55 4.28 -23.22
C ASN A 101 1.34 4.64 -21.95
N ARG A 102 0.71 4.63 -20.78
CA ARG A 102 1.38 4.73 -19.48
C ARG A 102 1.40 3.38 -18.81
N ASN A 103 2.54 3.03 -18.25
CA ASN A 103 2.74 1.81 -17.49
C ASN A 103 2.41 2.08 -16.02
N VAL A 104 1.54 1.24 -15.46
CA VAL A 104 1.33 1.13 -14.01
C VAL A 104 2.02 -0.12 -13.52
N HIS A 105 3.02 0.11 -12.69
CA HIS A 105 3.81 -0.93 -12.06
C HIS A 105 3.09 -1.50 -10.84
N THR A 106 2.93 -2.82 -10.80
CA THR A 106 2.36 -3.54 -9.65
C THR A 106 3.35 -4.57 -9.13
N ASP A 107 3.74 -4.41 -7.87
CA ASP A 107 4.60 -5.32 -7.15
C ASP A 107 3.76 -6.34 -6.37
N TYR A 108 4.05 -7.62 -6.56
CA TYR A 108 3.45 -8.74 -5.85
C TYR A 108 4.50 -9.43 -4.97
N TYR A 109 4.23 -9.46 -3.67
CA TYR A 109 5.11 -10.04 -2.66
C TYR A 109 4.48 -11.28 -2.03
N LYS A 110 5.17 -12.42 -2.08
CA LYS A 110 4.73 -13.60 -1.34
C LYS A 110 4.83 -13.34 0.16
N ARG A 111 3.72 -13.45 0.89
CA ARG A 111 3.68 -13.27 2.34
C ARG A 111 2.74 -14.27 2.99
N VAL A 112 3.07 -14.67 4.21
CA VAL A 112 2.15 -15.45 5.05
C VAL A 112 1.18 -14.46 5.70
N PHE A 113 -0.11 -14.55 5.38
CA PHE A 113 -1.13 -13.59 5.83
C PHE A 113 -1.26 -13.55 7.35
N SER A 114 -1.01 -14.66 8.04
CA SER A 114 -1.02 -14.71 9.50
C SER A 114 0.11 -13.91 10.16
N GLU A 115 1.14 -13.51 9.41
CA GLU A 115 2.25 -12.70 9.93
C GLU A 115 2.02 -11.19 9.82
N ILE A 116 0.92 -10.76 9.20
CA ILE A 116 0.61 -9.36 8.95
C ILE A 116 -0.79 -9.03 9.46
N ARG A 117 -0.95 -7.89 10.14
CA ARG A 117 -2.27 -7.45 10.59
C ARG A 117 -3.03 -6.81 9.44
N LEU A 118 -4.05 -7.51 8.96
CA LEU A 118 -4.93 -7.07 7.87
C LEU A 118 -6.30 -6.61 8.39
N THR A 119 -6.91 -5.68 7.67
CA THR A 119 -8.29 -5.24 7.86
C THR A 119 -8.94 -5.02 6.49
N GLN A 120 -10.26 -4.85 6.45
CA GLN A 120 -10.98 -4.54 5.22
C GLN A 120 -11.42 -3.08 5.21
N SER A 121 -11.40 -2.45 4.04
CA SER A 121 -11.95 -1.12 3.81
C SER A 121 -12.38 -0.97 2.35
N PRO A 122 -13.30 -0.03 2.05
CA PRO A 122 -13.70 0.26 0.67
C PRO A 122 -12.57 0.98 -0.09
N LEU A 123 -12.35 0.56 -1.34
CA LEU A 123 -11.44 1.14 -2.32
C LEU A 123 -12.07 1.03 -3.71
N LEU A 124 -12.30 2.16 -4.38
CA LEU A 124 -12.92 2.26 -5.71
C LEU A 124 -14.23 1.47 -5.84
N GLY A 125 -15.05 1.49 -4.77
CA GLY A 125 -16.34 0.80 -4.73
C GLY A 125 -16.28 -0.69 -4.37
N GLN A 126 -15.09 -1.22 -4.02
CA GLN A 126 -14.90 -2.61 -3.64
C GLN A 126 -14.32 -2.74 -2.23
N MET A 127 -14.78 -3.72 -1.46
CA MET A 127 -14.15 -4.05 -0.18
C MET A 127 -12.86 -4.84 -0.42
N VAL A 128 -11.74 -4.32 0.07
CA VAL A 128 -10.42 -4.93 -0.11
C VAL A 128 -9.72 -5.16 1.22
N TRP A 129 -8.92 -6.22 1.30
CA TRP A 129 -8.00 -6.42 2.41
C TRP A 129 -6.77 -5.53 2.26
N HIS A 130 -6.31 -4.93 3.36
CA HIS A 130 -5.07 -4.16 3.39
C HIS A 130 -4.39 -4.21 4.75
N ALA A 131 -3.09 -3.89 4.80
CA ALA A 131 -2.36 -3.75 6.05
C ALA A 131 -2.96 -2.64 6.93
N THR A 132 -3.13 -2.94 8.22
CA THR A 132 -3.71 -2.00 9.18
C THR A 132 -2.85 -0.76 9.40
N PHE A 133 -3.46 0.30 9.92
CA PHE A 133 -2.77 1.53 10.32
C PHE A 133 -1.53 1.27 11.19
N ASN A 134 -1.65 0.40 12.21
CA ASN A 134 -0.55 0.11 13.11
C ASN A 134 0.57 -0.70 12.44
N GLU A 135 0.21 -1.64 11.57
CA GLU A 135 1.17 -2.41 10.76
C GLU A 135 2.00 -1.48 9.87
N MET A 136 1.35 -0.59 9.13
CA MET A 136 2.03 0.35 8.24
C MET A 136 2.85 1.38 9.01
N LYS A 137 2.34 1.90 10.13
CA LYS A 137 3.10 2.78 11.03
C LYS A 137 4.37 2.11 11.52
N GLU A 138 4.28 0.88 12.03
CA GLU A 138 5.43 0.12 12.51
C GLU A 138 6.42 -0.14 11.39
N PHE A 139 5.95 -0.56 10.21
CA PHE A 139 6.78 -0.76 9.03
C PHE A 139 7.56 0.51 8.66
N HIS A 140 6.92 1.67 8.53
CA HIS A 140 7.63 2.89 8.16
C HIS A 140 8.63 3.35 9.23
N ASN A 141 8.30 3.24 10.52
CA ASN A 141 9.21 3.63 11.59
C ASN A 141 10.42 2.68 11.69
N THR A 142 10.23 1.37 11.49
CA THR A 142 11.31 0.38 11.54
C THR A 142 12.22 0.44 10.31
N GLN A 143 11.69 0.82 9.14
CA GLN A 143 12.50 0.97 7.92
C GLN A 143 13.50 2.13 8.00
N ILE A 144 13.21 3.22 8.72
CA ILE A 144 14.11 4.40 8.79
C ILE A 144 15.55 4.03 9.21
N PRO A 145 15.79 3.35 10.36
CA PRO A 145 17.16 2.97 10.74
C PRO A 145 17.80 1.97 9.78
N GLU A 146 17.00 1.13 9.11
CA GLU A 146 17.49 0.09 8.18
C GLU A 146 17.96 0.66 6.84
N VAL A 147 17.42 1.79 6.39
CA VAL A 147 17.71 2.38 5.08
C VAL A 147 18.67 3.58 5.13
N THR A 148 19.38 3.77 6.26
CA THR A 148 20.39 4.83 6.41
C THR A 148 21.63 4.56 5.55
N SER A 149 22.40 5.61 5.26
CA SER A 149 23.68 5.47 4.54
C SER A 149 24.70 4.63 5.31
N GLN A 150 24.67 4.67 6.65
CA GLN A 150 25.52 3.85 7.51
C GLN A 150 25.22 2.35 7.36
N VAL A 151 23.93 1.97 7.31
CA VAL A 151 23.52 0.56 7.21
C VAL A 151 23.62 0.04 5.78
N MET A 152 23.20 0.83 4.79
CA MET A 152 23.12 0.40 3.39
C MET A 152 24.44 0.54 2.62
N GLY A 153 25.35 1.41 3.08
CA GLY A 153 26.62 1.70 2.40
C GLY A 153 26.41 2.11 0.94
N HIS A 154 27.04 1.39 0.01
CA HIS A 154 26.93 1.67 -1.43
C HIS A 154 25.53 1.44 -2.02
N LYS A 155 24.62 0.76 -1.31
CA LYS A 155 23.22 0.52 -1.73
C LYS A 155 22.26 1.60 -1.21
N TYR A 156 22.78 2.65 -0.59
CA TYR A 156 21.97 3.71 -0.01
C TYR A 156 21.20 4.49 -1.08
N GLU A 157 19.90 4.67 -0.82
CA GLU A 157 19.02 5.49 -1.64
C GLU A 157 18.30 6.53 -0.79
N TRP A 158 18.71 7.79 -0.89
CA TRP A 158 18.14 8.88 -0.09
C TRP A 158 16.63 9.03 -0.30
N LYS A 159 16.13 8.75 -1.51
CA LYS A 159 14.69 8.82 -1.84
C LYS A 159 13.89 7.81 -1.01
N ARG A 160 14.46 6.64 -0.71
CA ARG A 160 13.83 5.60 0.08
C ARG A 160 13.75 6.00 1.55
N LEU A 161 14.86 6.49 2.11
CA LEU A 161 14.88 7.06 3.46
C LEU A 161 13.86 8.19 3.58
N TYR A 162 13.82 9.10 2.60
CA TYR A 162 12.85 10.19 2.57
C TYR A 162 11.39 9.68 2.50
N LYS A 163 11.09 8.68 1.66
CA LYS A 163 9.75 8.05 1.58
C LYS A 163 9.31 7.54 2.95
N HIS A 164 10.12 6.72 3.62
CA HIS A 164 9.77 6.16 4.93
C HIS A 164 9.67 7.23 6.03
N SER A 165 10.60 8.19 6.08
CA SER A 165 10.55 9.30 7.04
C SER A 165 9.29 10.15 6.90
N LYS A 166 8.88 10.46 5.68
CA LYS A 166 7.64 11.22 5.42
C LYS A 166 6.43 10.43 5.90
N LYS A 167 6.31 9.16 5.54
CA LYS A 167 5.17 8.31 5.91
C LYS A 167 5.10 8.10 7.43
N ALA A 168 6.21 7.75 8.07
CA ALA A 168 6.28 7.63 9.53
C ALA A 168 5.82 8.92 10.24
N SER A 169 6.22 10.09 9.73
CA SER A 169 5.79 11.38 10.29
C SER A 169 4.28 11.58 10.20
N LEU A 170 3.63 11.19 9.09
CA LEU A 170 2.18 11.29 8.93
C LEU A 170 1.44 10.41 9.94
N TYR A 171 1.81 9.13 10.03
CA TYR A 171 1.21 8.20 11.01
C TYR A 171 1.41 8.67 12.45
N ASN A 172 2.62 9.10 12.81
CA ASN A 172 2.93 9.55 14.17
C ASN A 172 2.19 10.84 14.52
N ASN A 173 1.98 11.74 13.56
CA ASN A 173 1.20 12.96 13.77
C ASN A 173 -0.28 12.66 14.03
N VAL A 174 -0.86 11.69 13.32
CA VAL A 174 -2.24 11.23 13.62
C VAL A 174 -2.34 10.71 15.05
N CYS A 175 -1.40 9.84 15.49
CA CYS A 175 -1.37 9.37 16.88
C CYS A 175 -1.25 10.51 17.89
N TYR A 176 -0.35 11.46 17.64
CA TYR A 176 -0.15 12.62 18.52
C TYR A 176 -1.43 13.47 18.67
N LEU A 177 -2.15 13.71 17.57
CA LEU A 177 -3.40 14.47 17.60
C LEU A 177 -4.50 13.73 18.37
N GLN A 178 -4.61 12.42 18.20
CA GLN A 178 -5.56 11.57 18.94
C GLN A 178 -5.25 11.57 20.46
N GLU A 179 -3.98 11.39 20.83
CA GLU A 179 -3.53 11.46 22.23
C GLU A 179 -3.82 12.82 22.85
N LYS A 180 -3.53 13.90 22.11
CA LYS A 180 -3.81 15.28 22.54
C LYS A 180 -5.29 15.49 22.80
N GLN A 181 -6.17 14.98 21.93
CA GLN A 181 -7.61 15.10 22.09
C GLN A 181 -8.12 14.30 23.31
N LEU A 182 -7.62 13.08 23.51
CA LEU A 182 -7.96 12.27 24.68
C LEU A 182 -7.59 12.98 25.99
N LEU A 183 -6.38 13.54 26.07
CA LEU A 183 -5.90 14.30 27.23
C LEU A 183 -6.74 15.55 27.51
N GLN A 184 -7.29 16.19 26.47
CA GLN A 184 -8.20 17.33 26.65
C GLN A 184 -9.55 16.91 27.21
N THR A 185 -10.07 15.75 26.82
CA THR A 185 -11.33 15.21 27.33
C THR A 185 -11.21 14.78 28.79
N LEU A 186 -10.09 14.17 29.18
CA LEU A 186 -9.84 13.72 30.57
C LEU A 186 -9.60 14.86 31.57
N LYS A 187 -9.26 16.06 31.09
CA LYS A 187 -9.06 17.26 31.91
C LYS A 187 -10.35 18.07 32.15
N LYS A 188 -11.48 17.67 31.55
CA LYS A 188 -12.81 18.23 31.79
C LYS A 188 -13.54 17.39 32.82
#